data_AF-A0A1G8JUZ2-F1
#
_entry.id   AF-A0A1G8JUZ2-F1
#
_cell.length_a   1.000
_cell.length_b   1.000
_cell.length_c   1.000
_cell.angle_alpha   90.00
_cell.angle_beta   90.00
_cell.angle_gamma   90.00
#
_symmetry.space_group_name_H-M   'P 1'
#
loop_
_entity.id
_entity.type
_entity.pdbx_description
1 polymer ?
#
loop_
_entity_poly.entity_id
_entity_poly.type
_entity_poly.pdbx_seq_one_letter_code
_entity_poly.pdbx_strand_id
1 'polypeptide(L)'
;MAYSRLPKTNAKLGRVTGALALTCLVATAAACGGTQAASPASTSPSETATTGTTAHSAQVAQTAPGETSGHSGSPSASPSPTGTPGFTSQVSGVTRDEVKYSWRPGCPVGLDDLRKVTLTYWGFDDKPHTGELVVNKAVTKDIETIFKRLYDWRFPIAQMKSVDAYKGSDFDSIEVNNTSAFNCRPATGSSKWSMHAYGRAIDINPRENPYVSADGSVAHTNARRFVKRPLNEPGVINPGDRVVRAFESLGWEWGGYWSSIKDYQHFSKGGG
;
A
#
# COMPACT_ATOMS: atom_id res chain seq x y z
N MET A 1 51.13 28.84 -24.65
CA MET A 1 51.26 28.03 -23.41
C MET A 1 50.89 26.58 -23.73
N ALA A 2 51.40 25.61 -22.97
CA ALA A 2 51.64 24.25 -23.47
C ALA A 2 50.40 23.36 -23.64
N TYR A 3 50.43 22.52 -24.68
CA TYR A 3 49.65 21.30 -24.82
C TYR A 3 50.28 20.18 -23.96
N SER A 4 49.46 19.42 -23.22
CA SER A 4 49.86 18.11 -22.68
C SER A 4 48.74 17.09 -22.90
N ARG A 5 48.99 16.10 -23.75
CA ARG A 5 48.11 14.95 -23.98
C ARG A 5 48.41 13.87 -22.94
N LEU A 6 47.39 13.28 -22.32
CA LEU A 6 47.55 12.07 -21.52
C LEU A 6 47.60 10.82 -22.43
N PRO A 7 48.53 9.88 -22.22
CA PRO A 7 48.66 8.68 -23.05
C PRO A 7 47.62 7.61 -22.70
N LYS A 8 47.14 6.90 -23.73
CA LYS A 8 46.36 5.65 -23.58
C LYS A 8 47.33 4.48 -23.40
N THR A 9 47.21 3.71 -22.32
CA THR A 9 47.94 2.45 -22.13
C THR A 9 47.04 1.25 -22.47
N ASN A 10 47.49 0.45 -23.44
CA ASN A 10 46.84 -0.82 -23.79
C ASN A 10 47.31 -1.92 -22.83
N ALA A 11 46.41 -2.46 -22.00
CA ALA A 11 46.69 -3.67 -21.23
C ALA A 11 46.48 -4.92 -22.11
N LYS A 12 47.54 -5.71 -22.32
CA LYS A 12 47.45 -7.00 -23.04
C LYS A 12 46.81 -8.07 -22.14
N LEU A 13 45.89 -8.83 -22.72
CA LEU A 13 45.25 -9.97 -22.08
C LEU A 13 46.20 -11.19 -22.09
N GLY A 14 46.74 -11.56 -20.93
CA GLY A 14 47.52 -12.79 -20.75
C GLY A 14 46.66 -13.90 -20.15
N ARG A 15 46.47 -15.00 -20.87
CA ARG A 15 45.91 -16.24 -20.30
C ARG A 15 46.99 -16.98 -19.53
N VAL A 16 46.73 -17.34 -18.27
CA VAL A 16 47.48 -18.38 -17.55
C VAL A 16 46.47 -19.37 -16.98
N THR A 17 46.49 -20.59 -17.52
CA THR A 17 45.85 -21.76 -16.92
C THR A 17 46.74 -22.29 -15.81
N GLY A 18 46.20 -22.48 -14.61
CA GLY A 18 46.92 -23.09 -13.50
C GLY A 18 45.95 -23.50 -12.39
N ALA A 19 45.60 -24.78 -12.34
CA ALA A 19 44.93 -25.37 -11.20
C ALA A 19 45.97 -25.70 -10.12
N LEU A 20 45.70 -25.38 -8.86
CA LEU A 20 46.33 -26.05 -7.73
C LEU A 20 45.36 -26.10 -6.54
N ALA A 21 45.52 -27.14 -5.71
CA ALA A 21 44.53 -27.55 -4.74
C ALA A 21 44.78 -27.02 -3.32
N LEU A 22 43.68 -26.94 -2.58
CA LEU A 22 43.54 -27.28 -1.16
C LEU A 22 44.63 -26.83 -0.17
N THR A 23 44.24 -25.99 0.79
CA THR A 23 44.80 -26.10 2.15
C THR A 23 43.78 -25.61 3.17
N CYS A 24 43.22 -26.53 3.95
CA CYS A 24 42.46 -26.18 5.15
C CYS A 24 43.44 -25.72 6.23
N LEU A 25 43.09 -24.66 6.96
CA LEU A 25 43.74 -24.33 8.22
C LEU A 25 42.67 -24.18 9.30
N VAL A 26 42.61 -25.19 10.16
CA VAL A 26 41.84 -25.19 11.40
C VAL A 26 42.70 -24.54 12.47
N ALA A 27 42.14 -23.61 13.25
CA ALA A 27 42.77 -23.07 14.45
C ALA A 27 41.77 -23.12 15.61
N THR A 28 42.12 -23.88 16.66
CA THR A 28 41.30 -24.07 17.86
C THR A 28 42.13 -23.84 19.12
N ALA A 29 41.73 -22.88 19.96
CA ALA A 29 42.04 -22.77 21.39
C ALA A 29 41.10 -21.68 21.98
N ALA A 30 40.16 -22.01 22.87
CA ALA A 30 40.33 -22.06 24.34
C ALA A 30 40.69 -20.67 24.93
N ALA A 31 39.76 -19.82 25.37
CA ALA A 31 38.81 -19.91 26.51
C ALA A 31 39.40 -19.44 27.87
N CYS A 32 38.76 -18.44 28.51
CA CYS A 32 38.73 -18.23 29.98
C CYS A 32 37.83 -17.05 30.39
N GLY A 33 36.91 -17.26 31.35
CA GLY A 33 36.20 -16.22 32.15
C GLY A 33 35.11 -15.39 31.44
N GLY A 34 33.89 -15.19 31.96
CA GLY A 34 33.24 -15.77 33.14
C GLY A 34 32.72 -14.72 34.14
N THR A 35 31.49 -14.22 33.97
CA THR A 35 30.68 -13.65 35.07
C THR A 35 29.18 -13.72 34.79
N GLN A 36 28.38 -14.04 35.82
CA GLN A 36 26.91 -14.10 35.78
C GLN A 36 26.27 -12.77 36.19
N ALA A 37 25.11 -12.47 35.61
CA ALA A 37 23.98 -11.78 36.25
C ALA A 37 22.73 -12.02 35.36
N ALA A 38 21.90 -13.03 35.65
CA ALA A 38 20.78 -12.98 36.59
C ALA A 38 19.55 -12.24 36.03
N SER A 39 18.58 -13.02 35.52
CA SER A 39 17.19 -12.57 35.32
C SER A 39 16.46 -12.46 36.66
N PRO A 40 15.43 -11.60 36.76
CA PRO A 40 14.29 -11.85 37.62
C PRO A 40 13.07 -12.29 36.79
N ALA A 41 12.39 -13.33 37.26
CA ALA A 41 11.06 -13.70 36.79
C ALA A 41 9.99 -13.18 37.77
N SER A 42 8.79 -12.96 37.24
CA SER A 42 7.49 -13.06 37.93
C SER A 42 7.27 -12.35 39.27
N THR A 43 6.30 -11.42 39.28
CA THR A 43 5.17 -11.47 40.23
C THR A 43 3.94 -10.76 39.66
N SER A 44 2.81 -11.47 39.59
CA SER A 44 1.47 -10.85 39.64
C SER A 44 1.06 -10.71 41.11
N PRO A 45 0.11 -9.82 41.39
CA PRO A 45 -1.07 -10.26 42.12
C PRO A 45 -2.38 -9.81 41.47
N SER A 46 -3.39 -10.68 41.54
CA SER A 46 -4.79 -10.31 41.43
C SER A 46 -5.35 -10.07 42.83
N GLU A 47 -6.22 -9.08 42.99
CA GLU A 47 -7.23 -8.86 44.04
C GLU A 47 -7.83 -7.46 43.79
N THR A 48 -9.07 -7.09 44.14
CA THR A 48 -10.34 -7.81 44.33
C THR A 48 -11.47 -6.77 44.17
N ALA A 49 -12.69 -7.21 43.84
CA ALA A 49 -13.83 -6.31 43.66
C ALA A 49 -14.33 -5.70 44.99
N THR A 50 -14.73 -4.43 44.96
CA THR A 50 -15.53 -3.81 46.04
C THR A 50 -16.79 -3.17 45.46
N THR A 51 -17.94 -3.74 45.81
CA THR A 51 -19.27 -3.19 45.56
C THR A 51 -19.56 -1.96 46.43
N GLY A 52 -20.07 -0.89 45.82
CA GLY A 52 -20.61 0.28 46.54
C GLY A 52 -22.07 0.52 46.16
N THR A 53 -23.00 0.01 46.99
CA THR A 53 -24.44 0.30 46.87
C THR A 53 -24.82 1.44 47.80
N THR A 54 -25.48 2.47 47.29
CA THR A 54 -26.27 3.41 48.11
C THR A 54 -27.55 3.77 47.37
N ALA A 55 -28.68 3.33 47.93
CA ALA A 55 -30.00 3.72 47.47
C ALA A 55 -30.45 5.04 48.13
N HIS A 56 -31.31 5.79 47.45
CA HIS A 56 -32.18 6.79 48.07
C HIS A 56 -33.56 6.80 47.37
N SER A 57 -34.59 6.43 48.13
CA SER A 57 -35.98 6.90 47.96
C SER A 57 -36.04 8.42 48.22
N ALA A 58 -37.07 9.26 48.00
CA ALA A 58 -38.47 9.20 47.58
C ALA A 58 -38.93 10.68 47.30
N GLN A 59 -40.09 11.08 46.75
CA GLN A 59 -41.28 10.43 46.18
C GLN A 59 -42.11 11.46 45.34
N VAL A 60 -42.98 10.96 44.43
CA VAL A 60 -44.33 11.45 44.06
C VAL A 60 -44.64 12.97 43.95
N ALA A 61 -45.14 13.40 42.78
CA ALA A 61 -46.39 14.18 42.65
C ALA A 61 -46.97 14.06 41.21
N GLN A 62 -48.30 13.95 41.09
CA GLN A 62 -49.04 13.93 39.82
C GLN A 62 -49.65 15.30 39.51
N THR A 63 -49.89 15.62 38.24
CA THR A 63 -51.16 16.25 37.75
C THR A 63 -51.21 16.29 36.22
N ALA A 64 -52.43 16.26 35.68
CA ALA A 64 -52.83 16.43 34.28
C ALA A 64 -54.20 17.17 34.27
N PRO A 65 -54.86 17.48 33.14
CA PRO A 65 -54.44 17.44 31.73
C PRO A 65 -54.63 18.80 31.01
N GLY A 66 -54.39 18.86 29.70
CA GLY A 66 -54.77 20.01 28.86
C GLY A 66 -54.73 19.68 27.37
N GLU A 67 -55.88 19.66 26.72
CA GLU A 67 -55.99 19.45 25.25
C GLU A 67 -55.76 20.77 24.48
N THR A 68 -55.16 20.69 23.29
CA THR A 68 -55.58 21.53 22.15
C THR A 68 -55.08 20.94 20.84
N SER A 69 -55.96 20.88 19.83
CA SER A 69 -55.62 20.38 18.50
C SER A 69 -54.83 21.40 17.68
N GLY A 70 -53.75 20.95 17.03
CA GLY A 70 -52.99 21.72 16.05
C GLY A 70 -52.56 20.85 14.87
N HIS A 71 -53.41 20.74 13.85
CA HIS A 71 -53.03 20.07 12.60
C HIS A 71 -52.06 20.96 11.83
N SER A 72 -50.77 20.60 11.83
CA SER A 72 -49.78 21.14 10.90
C SER A 72 -49.14 19.98 10.15
N GLY A 73 -49.18 20.04 8.82
CA GLY A 73 -48.77 18.91 7.97
C GLY A 73 -47.31 18.57 8.16
N SER A 74 -47.03 17.34 8.61
CA SER A 74 -45.65 16.83 8.69
C SER A 74 -45.07 16.79 7.26
N PRO A 75 -43.91 17.45 6.99
CA PRO A 75 -43.28 17.33 5.69
C PRO A 75 -42.89 15.88 5.47
N SER A 76 -43.40 15.29 4.39
CA SER A 76 -43.11 13.90 4.02
C SER A 76 -41.60 13.73 3.87
N ALA A 77 -40.98 13.04 4.83
CA ALA A 77 -39.55 12.77 4.79
C ALA A 77 -39.26 11.90 3.57
N SER A 78 -38.52 12.44 2.61
CA SER A 78 -38.00 11.68 1.50
C SER A 78 -37.17 10.52 2.07
N PRO A 79 -37.39 9.26 1.65
CA PRO A 79 -36.72 8.13 2.28
C PRO A 79 -35.22 8.21 2.03
N SER A 80 -34.45 8.47 3.10
CA SER A 80 -33.00 8.34 3.08
C SER A 80 -32.64 6.94 2.56
N PRO A 81 -31.79 6.80 1.54
CA PRO A 81 -31.47 5.50 0.96
C PRO A 81 -30.86 4.58 2.02
N THR A 82 -31.62 3.58 2.44
CA THR A 82 -31.32 2.71 3.60
C THR A 82 -30.30 1.61 3.30
N GLY A 83 -29.61 1.67 2.16
CA GLY A 83 -28.64 0.69 1.70
C GLY A 83 -27.24 1.28 1.64
N THR A 84 -26.23 0.42 1.79
CA THR A 84 -24.84 0.76 1.52
C THR A 84 -24.70 1.32 0.10
N PRO A 85 -24.14 2.53 -0.10
CA PRO A 85 -23.93 3.10 -1.43
C PRO A 85 -23.18 2.13 -2.36
N GLY A 86 -23.75 1.81 -3.52
CA GLY A 86 -23.13 0.92 -4.49
C GLY A 86 -21.85 1.49 -5.10
N PHE A 87 -21.06 0.63 -5.75
CA PHE A 87 -19.87 1.05 -6.48
C PHE A 87 -20.19 2.13 -7.53
N THR A 88 -19.49 3.26 -7.45
CA THR A 88 -19.50 4.31 -8.47
C THR A 88 -18.09 4.55 -8.99
N SER A 89 -17.98 5.04 -10.23
CA SER A 89 -16.72 5.53 -10.77
C SER A 89 -16.96 6.64 -11.81
N GLN A 90 -16.04 7.60 -11.85
CA GLN A 90 -16.03 8.71 -12.79
C GLN A 90 -14.60 8.90 -13.30
N VAL A 91 -14.46 9.08 -14.62
CA VAL A 91 -13.17 9.32 -15.28
C VAL A 91 -13.13 10.77 -15.81
N SER A 92 -12.11 11.53 -15.46
CA SER A 92 -11.87 12.89 -15.95
C SER A 92 -10.49 13.05 -16.57
N GLY A 93 -10.29 14.15 -17.30
CA GLY A 93 -8.94 14.65 -17.60
C GLY A 93 -8.17 15.01 -16.33
N VAL A 94 -6.86 15.20 -16.47
CA VAL A 94 -5.94 15.59 -15.40
C VAL A 94 -5.32 16.94 -15.76
N THR A 95 -5.38 17.89 -14.85
CA THR A 95 -4.74 19.20 -15.01
C THR A 95 -3.27 19.18 -14.55
N ARG A 96 -2.47 20.15 -14.99
CA ARG A 96 -1.06 20.28 -14.57
C ARG A 96 -0.90 20.40 -13.04
N ASP A 97 -1.86 21.02 -12.37
CA ASP A 97 -1.85 21.27 -10.92
C ASP A 97 -2.22 20.04 -10.08
N GLU A 98 -3.08 19.15 -10.59
CA GLU A 98 -3.42 17.87 -9.93
C GLU A 98 -2.25 16.85 -9.91
N VAL A 99 -1.26 17.05 -10.79
CA VAL A 99 -0.01 16.26 -10.87
C VAL A 99 1.23 17.16 -10.76
N LYS A 100 1.15 18.24 -9.96
CA LYS A 100 2.18 19.27 -9.80
C LYS A 100 3.58 18.70 -9.56
N TYR A 101 3.68 17.68 -8.71
CA TYR A 101 4.92 17.07 -8.26
C TYR A 101 5.21 15.70 -8.91
N SER A 102 4.16 14.93 -9.18
CA SER A 102 4.20 13.57 -9.74
C SER A 102 4.41 13.53 -11.25
N TRP A 103 4.19 14.64 -11.97
CA TRP A 103 4.47 14.79 -13.42
C TRP A 103 5.40 15.98 -13.71
N ARG A 104 6.24 15.84 -14.75
CA ARG A 104 7.13 16.88 -15.29
C ARG A 104 7.45 16.65 -16.78
N PRO A 105 7.98 17.65 -17.52
CA PRO A 105 8.56 17.43 -18.83
C PRO A 105 9.63 16.32 -18.80
N GLY A 106 9.62 15.45 -19.81
CA GLY A 106 10.50 14.27 -19.87
C GLY A 106 9.90 12.98 -19.28
N CYS A 107 8.72 13.04 -18.66
CA CYS A 107 7.94 11.83 -18.34
C CYS A 107 7.53 11.08 -19.62
N PRO A 108 7.44 9.74 -19.59
CA PRO A 108 7.17 8.94 -20.79
C PRO A 108 5.68 8.92 -21.20
N VAL A 109 4.83 9.72 -20.55
CA VAL A 109 3.40 9.88 -20.83
C VAL A 109 3.02 11.35 -20.72
N GLY A 110 2.24 11.85 -21.68
CA GLY A 110 1.72 13.23 -21.68
C GLY A 110 0.52 13.40 -20.73
N LEU A 111 0.24 14.64 -20.32
CA LEU A 111 -0.94 14.94 -19.49
C LEU A 111 -2.26 14.52 -20.19
N ASP A 112 -2.35 14.71 -21.50
CA ASP A 112 -3.53 14.32 -22.31
C ASP A 112 -3.76 12.80 -22.37
N ASP A 113 -2.76 12.01 -21.99
CA ASP A 113 -2.83 10.55 -21.86
C ASP A 113 -3.10 10.08 -20.43
N LEU A 114 -3.10 10.98 -19.45
CA LEU A 114 -3.47 10.68 -18.06
C LEU A 114 -4.94 10.97 -17.79
N ARG A 115 -5.56 10.15 -16.95
CA ARG A 115 -6.93 10.31 -16.49
C ARG A 115 -6.99 10.14 -14.98
N LYS A 116 -7.80 10.97 -14.33
CA LYS A 116 -8.18 10.76 -12.94
C LYS A 116 -9.39 9.85 -12.93
N VAL A 117 -9.31 8.78 -12.15
CA VAL A 117 -10.41 7.86 -11.88
C VAL A 117 -10.78 8.06 -10.42
N THR A 118 -11.91 8.73 -10.19
CA THR A 118 -12.53 8.84 -8.87
C THR A 118 -13.47 7.65 -8.73
N LEU A 119 -13.34 6.84 -7.68
CA LEU A 119 -14.12 5.61 -7.52
C LEU A 119 -14.43 5.27 -6.07
N THR A 120 -15.46 4.44 -5.86
CA THR A 120 -15.80 3.90 -4.54
C THR A 120 -14.95 2.66 -4.21
N TYR A 121 -14.38 2.59 -3.01
CA TYR A 121 -13.68 1.42 -2.49
C TYR A 121 -14.22 0.99 -1.13
N TRP A 122 -13.90 -0.23 -0.68
CA TRP A 122 -14.26 -0.72 0.65
C TRP A 122 -13.11 -0.47 1.63
N GLY A 123 -13.39 0.16 2.78
CA GLY A 123 -12.39 0.49 3.80
C GLY A 123 -12.09 -0.67 4.76
N PHE A 124 -10.99 -0.54 5.51
CA PHE A 124 -10.70 -1.42 6.66
C PHE A 124 -11.68 -1.22 7.84
N ASP A 125 -12.51 -0.18 7.81
CA ASP A 125 -13.57 0.12 8.79
C ASP A 125 -14.95 -0.45 8.41
N ASP A 126 -15.00 -1.38 7.44
CA ASP A 126 -16.18 -2.02 6.85
C ASP A 126 -17.20 -1.03 6.24
N LYS A 127 -16.71 0.07 5.65
CA LYS A 127 -17.54 1.10 5.00
C LYS A 127 -17.09 1.44 3.59
N PRO A 128 -17.99 1.93 2.72
CA PRO A 128 -17.60 2.49 1.43
C PRO A 128 -16.95 3.88 1.61
N HIS A 129 -15.87 4.11 0.88
CA HIS A 129 -15.16 5.39 0.78
C HIS A 129 -14.98 5.78 -0.68
N THR A 130 -14.64 7.04 -0.94
CA THR A 130 -14.26 7.52 -2.29
C THR A 130 -12.75 7.78 -2.33
N GLY A 131 -12.10 7.31 -3.40
CA GLY A 131 -10.67 7.47 -3.64
C GLY A 131 -10.37 7.98 -5.05
N GLU A 132 -9.13 8.40 -5.27
CA GLU A 132 -8.67 8.91 -6.57
C GLU A 132 -7.37 8.21 -7.00
N LEU A 133 -7.37 7.71 -8.24
CA LEU A 133 -6.18 7.21 -8.94
C LEU A 133 -5.92 8.04 -10.19
N VAL A 134 -4.65 8.35 -10.48
CA VAL A 134 -4.23 8.86 -11.78
C VAL A 134 -3.62 7.71 -12.58
N VAL A 135 -4.14 7.44 -13.77
CA VAL A 135 -3.71 6.33 -14.64
C VAL A 135 -3.67 6.73 -16.11
N ASN A 136 -3.09 5.90 -16.95
CA ASN A 136 -3.13 6.06 -18.40
C ASN A 136 -4.56 5.86 -18.93
N LYS A 137 -4.99 6.69 -19.88
CA LYS A 137 -6.31 6.58 -20.54
C LYS A 137 -6.57 5.20 -21.15
N ALA A 138 -5.53 4.47 -21.54
CA ALA A 138 -5.62 3.13 -22.11
C ALA A 138 -6.00 2.03 -21.10
N VAL A 139 -5.93 2.29 -19.78
CA VAL A 139 -6.22 1.29 -18.74
C VAL A 139 -7.36 1.66 -17.80
N THR A 140 -8.01 2.81 -17.97
CA THR A 140 -9.11 3.26 -17.09
C THR A 140 -10.22 2.23 -16.97
N LYS A 141 -10.59 1.55 -18.07
CA LYS A 141 -11.63 0.53 -18.05
C LYS A 141 -11.25 -0.74 -17.30
N ASP A 142 -9.96 -1.09 -17.30
CA ASP A 142 -9.44 -2.18 -16.47
C ASP A 142 -9.60 -1.81 -15.00
N ILE A 143 -9.23 -0.58 -14.63
CA ILE A 143 -9.30 -0.08 -13.25
C ILE A 143 -10.74 -0.09 -12.74
N GLU A 144 -11.70 0.47 -13.50
CA GLU A 144 -13.12 0.39 -13.16
C GLU A 144 -13.58 -1.06 -12.90
N THR A 145 -13.16 -2.00 -13.76
CA THR A 145 -13.55 -3.41 -13.70
C THR A 145 -12.94 -4.11 -12.48
N ILE A 146 -11.67 -3.86 -12.20
CA ILE A 146 -10.94 -4.42 -11.07
C ILE A 146 -11.49 -3.86 -9.76
N PHE A 147 -11.59 -2.54 -9.63
CA PHE A 147 -12.05 -1.92 -8.38
C PHE A 147 -13.53 -2.20 -8.09
N LYS A 148 -14.38 -2.37 -9.12
CA LYS A 148 -15.73 -2.90 -8.90
C LYS A 148 -15.68 -4.30 -8.28
N ARG A 149 -14.85 -5.22 -8.82
CA ARG A 149 -14.72 -6.59 -8.25
C ARG A 149 -14.21 -6.56 -6.82
N LEU A 150 -13.19 -5.74 -6.53
CA LEU A 150 -12.66 -5.58 -5.16
C LEU A 150 -13.72 -5.02 -4.21
N TYR A 151 -14.51 -4.04 -4.66
CA TYR A 151 -15.65 -3.49 -3.91
C TYR A 151 -16.72 -4.56 -3.66
N ASP A 152 -17.16 -5.30 -4.69
CA ASP A 152 -18.15 -6.38 -4.59
C ASP A 152 -17.69 -7.50 -3.63
N TRP A 153 -16.37 -7.72 -3.50
CA TRP A 153 -15.77 -8.66 -2.55
C TRP A 153 -15.47 -8.08 -1.16
N ARG A 154 -15.72 -6.78 -0.94
CA ARG A 154 -15.33 -6.04 0.26
C ARG A 154 -13.83 -6.18 0.59
N PHE A 155 -12.98 -6.25 -0.43
CA PHE A 155 -11.53 -6.26 -0.23
C PHE A 155 -11.11 -4.90 0.36
N PRO A 156 -10.56 -4.86 1.58
CA PRO A 156 -10.35 -3.60 2.28
C PRO A 156 -9.12 -2.86 1.74
N ILE A 157 -9.28 -1.56 1.55
CA ILE A 157 -8.23 -0.63 1.10
C ILE A 157 -8.08 0.47 2.16
N ALA A 158 -6.85 0.80 2.53
CA ALA A 158 -6.58 1.71 3.65
C ALA A 158 -6.86 3.17 3.30
N GLN A 159 -6.29 3.64 2.19
CA GLN A 159 -6.64 4.91 1.53
C GLN A 159 -6.24 4.86 0.07
N MET A 160 -6.76 5.79 -0.74
CA MET A 160 -6.48 5.86 -2.16
C MET A 160 -6.45 7.31 -2.65
N LYS A 161 -5.24 7.83 -2.87
CA LYS A 161 -4.94 9.21 -3.26
C LYS A 161 -3.86 9.23 -4.33
N SER A 162 -3.88 10.26 -5.17
CA SER A 162 -2.74 10.58 -6.05
C SER A 162 -1.45 10.78 -5.25
N VAL A 163 -0.32 10.31 -5.77
CA VAL A 163 1.01 10.49 -5.14
C VAL A 163 1.39 11.99 -5.08
N ASP A 164 0.69 12.85 -5.83
CA ASP A 164 0.84 14.31 -5.74
C ASP A 164 0.50 14.88 -4.36
N ALA A 165 -0.44 14.25 -3.63
CA ALA A 165 -0.78 14.62 -2.25
C ALA A 165 0.43 14.46 -1.29
N TYR A 166 1.42 13.66 -1.69
CA TYR A 166 2.67 13.40 -0.99
C TYR A 166 3.86 14.10 -1.67
N LYS A 167 3.59 15.15 -2.46
CA LYS A 167 4.59 15.90 -3.24
C LYS A 167 5.42 15.01 -4.18
N GLY A 168 4.82 13.95 -4.73
CA GLY A 168 5.50 12.98 -5.60
C GLY A 168 6.39 11.98 -4.85
N SER A 169 6.46 12.07 -3.51
CA SER A 169 7.24 11.18 -2.67
C SER A 169 6.58 9.80 -2.58
N ASP A 170 7.21 8.85 -3.26
CA ASP A 170 6.84 7.44 -3.25
C ASP A 170 6.91 6.85 -1.84
N PHE A 171 7.99 7.18 -1.12
CA PHE A 171 8.25 6.74 0.24
C PHE A 171 7.18 7.23 1.22
N ASP A 172 6.81 8.52 1.17
CA ASP A 172 5.81 9.07 2.10
C ASP A 172 4.39 8.54 1.78
N SER A 173 4.09 8.26 0.51
CA SER A 173 2.85 7.61 0.08
C SER A 173 2.77 6.17 0.62
N ILE A 174 3.86 5.40 0.49
CA ILE A 174 3.94 4.01 0.99
C ILE A 174 3.90 3.96 2.52
N GLU A 175 4.61 4.85 3.22
CA GLU A 175 4.68 4.86 4.69
C GLU A 175 3.28 5.01 5.32
N VAL A 176 2.38 5.79 4.72
CA VAL A 176 0.99 5.93 5.17
C VAL A 176 0.02 4.91 4.55
N ASN A 177 0.53 3.87 3.89
CA ASN A 177 -0.26 2.79 3.30
C ASN A 177 -1.24 3.25 2.20
N ASN A 178 -0.83 4.20 1.36
CA ASN A 178 -1.67 4.71 0.28
C ASN A 178 -1.67 3.78 -0.95
N THR A 179 -2.85 3.33 -1.37
CA THR A 179 -3.04 2.68 -2.67
C THR A 179 -2.95 3.72 -3.77
N SER A 180 -2.01 3.56 -4.70
CA SER A 180 -1.66 4.61 -5.65
C SER A 180 -1.22 4.05 -7.01
N ALA A 181 -1.14 4.92 -8.02
CA ALA A 181 -0.90 4.52 -9.41
C ALA A 181 0.18 5.38 -10.09
N PHE A 182 -0.17 6.43 -10.81
CA PHE A 182 0.81 7.24 -11.52
C PHE A 182 1.79 7.97 -10.59
N ASN A 183 3.10 7.77 -10.84
CA ASN A 183 4.19 8.57 -10.32
C ASN A 183 5.36 8.54 -11.32
N CYS A 184 5.78 9.70 -11.85
CA CYS A 184 6.85 9.77 -12.84
C CYS A 184 8.25 9.64 -12.23
N ARG A 185 8.65 8.40 -11.97
CA ARG A 185 9.97 8.04 -11.44
C ARG A 185 10.61 6.87 -12.19
N PRO A 186 11.95 6.73 -12.12
CA PRO A 186 12.58 5.46 -12.47
C PRO A 186 12.06 4.32 -11.57
N ALA A 187 12.21 3.09 -12.05
CA ALA A 187 12.04 1.90 -11.22
C ALA A 187 13.14 1.84 -10.15
N THR A 188 12.83 1.25 -9.00
CA THR A 188 13.74 1.17 -7.84
C THR A 188 15.03 0.46 -8.23
N GLY A 189 16.18 1.11 -7.98
CA GLY A 189 17.50 0.57 -8.36
C GLY A 189 17.82 0.58 -9.87
N SER A 190 17.02 1.27 -10.69
CA SER A 190 17.16 1.29 -12.16
C SER A 190 17.23 2.71 -12.72
N SER A 191 17.78 2.85 -13.92
CA SER A 191 17.68 4.09 -14.73
C SER A 191 16.49 4.07 -15.70
N LYS A 192 15.79 2.94 -15.83
CA LYS A 192 14.59 2.81 -16.66
C LYS A 192 13.36 3.35 -15.93
N TRP A 193 12.40 3.86 -16.69
CA TRP A 193 11.09 4.27 -16.17
C TRP A 193 10.34 3.10 -15.53
N SER A 194 9.72 3.36 -14.37
CA SER A 194 8.75 2.44 -13.77
C SER A 194 7.44 2.43 -14.57
N MET A 195 6.68 1.33 -14.51
CA MET A 195 5.30 1.28 -15.05
C MET A 195 4.35 2.30 -14.41
N HIS A 196 4.65 2.77 -13.19
CA HIS A 196 4.00 3.92 -12.56
C HIS A 196 4.19 5.21 -13.37
N ALA A 197 5.35 5.40 -13.99
CA ALA A 197 5.64 6.58 -14.82
C ALA A 197 4.91 6.57 -16.17
N TYR A 198 4.42 5.41 -16.63
CA TYR A 198 3.54 5.29 -17.80
C TYR A 198 2.05 5.38 -17.43
N GLY A 199 1.71 5.40 -16.13
CA GLY A 199 0.34 5.32 -15.63
C GLY A 199 -0.29 3.92 -15.80
N ARG A 200 0.53 2.86 -15.86
CA ARG A 200 0.11 1.47 -16.13
C ARG A 200 0.51 0.52 -14.99
N ALA A 201 0.60 1.04 -13.78
CA ALA A 201 0.82 0.27 -12.57
C ALA A 201 -0.04 0.79 -11.42
N ILE A 202 -0.32 -0.07 -10.44
CA ILE A 202 -1.01 0.23 -9.18
C ILE A 202 -0.32 -0.53 -8.06
N ASP A 203 -0.03 0.16 -6.96
CA ASP A 203 0.36 -0.43 -5.68
C ASP A 203 -0.86 -0.49 -4.74
N ILE A 204 -1.21 -1.67 -4.23
CA ILE A 204 -2.37 -1.87 -3.33
C ILE A 204 -1.93 -2.17 -1.90
N ASN A 205 -2.39 -1.34 -0.96
CA ASN A 205 -2.07 -1.42 0.49
C ASN A 205 -0.58 -1.75 0.75
N PRO A 206 0.36 -0.84 0.47
CA PRO A 206 1.80 -1.08 0.59
C PRO A 206 2.28 -1.66 1.93
N ARG A 207 1.58 -1.40 3.03
CA ARG A 207 1.88 -1.97 4.35
C ARG A 207 1.50 -3.45 4.44
N GLU A 208 0.28 -3.80 4.04
CA GLU A 208 -0.20 -5.18 4.01
C GLU A 208 0.46 -5.99 2.87
N ASN A 209 1.00 -5.32 1.85
CA ASN A 209 1.60 -5.91 0.65
C ASN A 209 2.97 -5.28 0.32
N PRO A 210 4.01 -5.42 1.16
CA PRO A 210 5.27 -4.71 0.96
C PRO A 210 6.05 -5.14 -0.28
N TYR A 211 6.84 -4.19 -0.81
CA TYR A 211 8.08 -4.49 -1.52
C TYR A 211 9.07 -5.16 -0.56
N VAL A 212 9.57 -6.34 -0.93
CA VAL A 212 10.58 -7.12 -0.22
C VAL A 212 11.80 -7.31 -1.12
N SER A 213 12.94 -6.84 -0.63
CA SER A 213 14.26 -6.99 -1.26
C SER A 213 14.71 -8.45 -1.32
N ALA A 214 15.72 -8.74 -2.14
CA ALA A 214 16.28 -10.09 -2.32
C ALA A 214 16.84 -10.72 -1.02
N ASP A 215 17.24 -9.89 -0.05
CA ASP A 215 17.71 -10.30 1.28
C ASP A 215 16.57 -10.46 2.32
N GLY A 216 15.31 -10.28 1.90
CA GLY A 216 14.14 -10.31 2.78
C GLY A 216 13.88 -9.00 3.55
N SER A 217 14.65 -7.94 3.30
CA SER A 217 14.44 -6.63 3.93
C SER A 217 13.25 -5.87 3.34
N VAL A 218 12.66 -4.98 4.16
CA VAL A 218 11.64 -4.00 3.75
C VAL A 218 12.06 -2.63 4.24
N ALA A 219 11.83 -1.59 3.44
CA ALA A 219 12.15 -0.21 3.81
C ALA A 219 11.23 0.31 4.93
N HIS A 220 9.95 -0.01 4.86
CA HIS A 220 8.92 0.45 5.78
C HIS A 220 8.75 -0.53 6.93
N THR A 221 9.15 -0.12 8.14
CA THR A 221 9.19 -1.01 9.31
C THR A 221 7.80 -1.47 9.74
N ASN A 222 6.78 -0.65 9.50
CA ASN A 222 5.36 -0.93 9.76
C ASN A 222 4.80 -2.13 8.96
N ALA A 223 5.50 -2.57 7.91
CA ALA A 223 5.11 -3.66 7.00
C ALA A 223 5.80 -5.01 7.31
N ARG A 224 6.78 -5.05 8.23
CA ARG A 224 7.62 -6.23 8.50
C ARG A 224 6.85 -7.52 8.81
N ARG A 225 5.64 -7.43 9.39
CA ARG A 225 4.80 -8.60 9.70
C ARG A 225 4.20 -9.28 8.45
N PHE A 226 4.16 -8.59 7.31
CA PHE A 226 3.50 -9.03 6.08
C PHE A 226 4.47 -9.56 5.00
N VAL A 227 5.74 -9.73 5.34
CA VAL A 227 6.81 -10.19 4.43
C VAL A 227 6.62 -11.67 4.02
N LYS A 228 6.21 -12.52 4.96
CA LYS A 228 6.00 -13.96 4.73
C LYS A 228 4.56 -14.21 4.26
N ARG A 229 4.42 -15.05 3.23
CA ARG A 229 3.13 -15.49 2.65
C ARG A 229 3.14 -17.01 2.45
N PRO A 230 1.96 -17.68 2.42
CA PRO A 230 0.63 -17.09 2.56
C PRO A 230 0.34 -16.57 3.97
N LEU A 231 -0.51 -15.55 4.07
CA LEU A 231 -0.98 -14.96 5.33
C LEU A 231 -2.47 -14.59 5.19
N ASN A 232 -3.27 -15.06 6.15
CA ASN A 232 -4.72 -14.84 6.17
C ASN A 232 -5.07 -13.65 7.07
N GLU A 233 -4.87 -12.44 6.54
CA GLU A 233 -5.16 -11.16 7.21
C GLU A 233 -5.89 -10.22 6.23
N PRO A 234 -6.74 -9.28 6.71
CA PRO A 234 -7.45 -8.36 5.83
C PRO A 234 -6.49 -7.52 4.96
N GLY A 235 -6.82 -7.38 3.68
CA GLY A 235 -6.06 -6.55 2.72
C GLY A 235 -4.75 -7.17 2.20
N VAL A 236 -4.39 -8.37 2.67
CA VAL A 236 -3.22 -9.14 2.23
C VAL A 236 -3.53 -9.92 0.96
N ILE A 237 -2.68 -9.77 -0.06
CA ILE A 237 -2.80 -10.43 -1.38
C ILE A 237 -1.85 -11.63 -1.46
N ASN A 238 -2.40 -12.84 -1.52
CA ASN A 238 -1.64 -14.08 -1.63
C ASN A 238 -1.56 -14.60 -3.09
N PRO A 239 -0.56 -15.44 -3.41
CA PRO A 239 -0.50 -16.13 -4.70
C PRO A 239 -1.81 -16.86 -5.02
N GLY A 240 -2.40 -16.56 -6.18
CA GLY A 240 -3.66 -17.17 -6.60
C GLY A 240 -4.91 -16.63 -5.88
N ASP A 241 -4.85 -15.47 -5.22
CA ASP A 241 -6.05 -14.81 -4.69
C ASP A 241 -6.97 -14.27 -5.80
N ARG A 242 -8.22 -13.96 -5.43
CA ARG A 242 -9.21 -13.39 -6.37
C ARG A 242 -8.75 -12.02 -6.90
N VAL A 243 -8.03 -11.23 -6.09
CA VAL A 243 -7.42 -9.97 -6.51
C VAL A 243 -6.42 -10.20 -7.64
N VAL A 244 -5.46 -11.12 -7.45
CA VAL A 244 -4.45 -11.46 -8.47
C VAL A 244 -5.12 -11.88 -9.78
N ARG A 245 -6.07 -12.82 -9.73
CA ARG A 245 -6.83 -13.25 -10.91
C ARG A 245 -7.65 -12.14 -11.56
N ALA A 246 -8.12 -11.14 -10.81
CA ALA A 246 -8.86 -10.01 -11.39
C ALA A 246 -7.97 -9.19 -12.32
N PHE A 247 -6.75 -8.91 -11.89
CA PHE A 247 -5.70 -8.26 -12.68
C PHE A 247 -5.26 -9.13 -13.87
N GLU A 248 -4.89 -10.40 -13.62
CA GLU A 248 -4.45 -11.34 -14.67
C GLU A 248 -5.49 -11.52 -15.78
N SER A 249 -6.79 -11.57 -15.43
CA SER A 249 -7.89 -11.70 -16.42
C SER A 249 -7.98 -10.54 -17.42
N LEU A 250 -7.27 -9.45 -17.17
CA LEU A 250 -7.17 -8.27 -18.04
C LEU A 250 -5.75 -8.06 -18.58
N GLY A 251 -4.86 -9.05 -18.43
CA GLY A 251 -3.47 -9.00 -18.92
C GLY A 251 -2.56 -8.10 -18.08
N TRP A 252 -2.83 -7.98 -16.77
CA TRP A 252 -1.90 -7.38 -15.81
C TRP A 252 -1.06 -8.48 -15.13
N GLU A 253 0.18 -8.14 -14.80
CA GLU A 253 1.15 -8.97 -14.07
C GLU A 253 1.18 -8.54 -12.60
N TRP A 254 1.61 -9.44 -11.70
CA TRP A 254 1.74 -9.17 -10.26
C TRP A 254 3.19 -9.36 -9.78
N GLY A 255 3.73 -8.35 -9.10
CA GLY A 255 5.10 -8.32 -8.59
C GLY A 255 5.41 -9.37 -7.51
N GLY A 256 4.38 -9.96 -6.89
CA GLY A 256 4.52 -11.12 -6.01
C GLY A 256 5.05 -12.39 -6.72
N TYR A 257 4.96 -12.47 -8.05
CA TYR A 257 5.48 -13.60 -8.83
C TYR A 257 6.94 -13.42 -9.31
N TRP A 258 7.55 -12.24 -9.15
CA TRP A 258 8.95 -12.01 -9.53
C TRP A 258 9.93 -12.90 -8.75
N SER A 259 11.07 -13.25 -9.35
CA SER A 259 11.96 -14.30 -8.82
C SER A 259 13.04 -13.79 -7.85
N SER A 260 13.59 -12.59 -8.09
CA SER A 260 14.70 -12.02 -7.32
C SER A 260 14.24 -11.13 -6.16
N ILE A 261 13.09 -10.48 -6.30
CA ILE A 261 12.43 -9.61 -5.33
C ILE A 261 10.95 -9.98 -5.27
N LYS A 262 10.23 -9.51 -4.24
CA LYS A 262 8.77 -9.66 -4.16
C LYS A 262 8.13 -8.30 -3.98
N ASP A 263 7.40 -7.84 -4.99
CA ASP A 263 6.66 -6.58 -4.90
C ASP A 263 5.17 -6.87 -4.77
N TYR A 264 4.72 -7.17 -3.54
CA TYR A 264 3.37 -7.72 -3.33
C TYR A 264 2.25 -6.71 -3.58
N GLN A 265 2.53 -5.41 -3.45
CA GLN A 265 1.63 -4.30 -3.76
C GLN A 265 1.40 -4.17 -5.27
N HIS A 266 2.44 -4.46 -6.05
CA HIS A 266 2.57 -3.98 -7.42
C HIS A 266 1.84 -4.85 -8.43
N PHE A 267 0.95 -4.21 -9.17
CA PHE A 267 0.35 -4.74 -10.39
C PHE A 267 0.67 -3.82 -11.56
N SER A 268 0.99 -4.38 -12.72
CA SER A 268 1.33 -3.58 -13.91
C SER A 268 0.93 -4.25 -15.23
N LYS A 269 0.79 -3.46 -16.30
CA LYS A 269 0.40 -3.94 -17.63
C LYS A 269 1.37 -3.50 -18.72
N GLY A 270 2.05 -4.47 -19.30
CA GLY A 270 3.05 -4.29 -20.37
C GLY A 270 4.51 -4.28 -19.88
N GLY A 271 4.82 -5.02 -18.82
CA GLY A 271 6.15 -5.13 -18.20
C GLY A 271 6.14 -4.80 -16.71
N GLY A 272 7.28 -5.01 -16.04
CA GLY A 272 7.58 -4.65 -14.65
C GLY A 272 8.92 -3.93 -14.52
#